data_AF-A0A8A4ZEM1-F1
#
_entry.id   AF-A0A8A4ZEM1-F1
#
_cell.length_a   1.000
_cell.length_b   1.000
_cell.length_c   1.000
_cell.angle_alpha   90.00
_cell.angle_beta   90.00
_cell.angle_gamma   90.00
#
_symmetry.space_group_name_H-M   'P 1'
#
loop_
_entity.id
_entity.type
_entity.pdbx_description
1 polymer ?
#
loop_
_entity_poly.entity_id
_entity_poly.type
_entity_poly.pdbx_seq_one_letter_code
_entity_poly.pdbx_strand_id
1 'polypeptide(L)'
;MWFQVMAAANGFHNGRGHATFGPGQLRAMLLTADRSTGEISEPAPATVSRAIKVCIERGLLGAASQSSCLVVPGHAISGGIGLAACKVHDRTRATSRKQAVSD
;
A
#
# COMPACT_ATOMS: atom_id res chain seq x y z
N MET A 1 -8.43 4.56 -10.12
CA MET A 1 -7.95 4.12 -8.79
C MET A 1 -6.66 3.32 -8.81
N TRP A 2 -6.54 2.19 -9.53
CA TRP A 2 -5.29 1.39 -9.52
C TRP A 2 -4.03 2.21 -9.87
N PHE A 3 -4.14 3.14 -10.84
CA PHE A 3 -3.04 4.03 -11.20
C PHE A 3 -2.61 4.94 -10.05
N GLN A 4 -3.56 5.49 -9.27
CA GLN A 4 -3.26 6.34 -8.12
C GLN A 4 -2.59 5.53 -6.99
N VAL A 5 -3.00 4.27 -6.79
CA VAL A 5 -2.33 3.35 -5.84
C VAL A 5 -0.87 3.11 -6.26
N MET A 6 -0.64 2.82 -7.54
CA MET A 6 0.71 2.62 -8.07
C MET A 6 1.57 3.89 -7.95
N ALA A 7 0.99 5.06 -8.27
CA ALA A 7 1.66 6.34 -8.10
C ALA A 7 2.01 6.61 -6.62
N ALA A 8 1.10 6.30 -5.68
CA ALA A 8 1.37 6.41 -4.25
C ALA A 8 2.49 5.46 -3.79
N ALA A 9 2.56 4.24 -4.32
CA ALA A 9 3.66 3.33 -4.02
C ALA A 9 5.01 3.90 -4.52
N ASN A 10 5.06 4.38 -5.78
CA ASN A 10 6.28 4.93 -6.37
C ASN A 10 6.73 6.25 -5.74
N GLY A 11 5.79 7.10 -5.32
CA GLY A 11 6.12 8.40 -4.72
C GLY A 11 6.57 8.32 -3.26
N PHE A 12 6.18 7.26 -2.52
CA PHE A 12 6.36 7.18 -1.08
C PHE A 12 7.18 5.98 -0.61
N HIS A 13 7.74 5.17 -1.52
CA HIS A 13 8.55 4.04 -1.09
C HIS A 13 9.89 4.49 -0.50
N ASN A 14 10.35 3.76 0.51
CA ASN A 14 11.72 3.87 1.02
C ASN A 14 12.71 3.13 0.10
N GLY A 15 14.00 3.21 0.40
CA GLY A 15 15.05 2.49 -0.35
C GLY A 15 14.98 0.96 -0.27
N ARG A 16 14.02 0.41 0.50
CA ARG A 16 13.68 -1.02 0.54
C ARG A 16 12.39 -1.35 -0.22
N GLY A 17 11.80 -0.37 -0.90
CA GLY A 17 10.58 -0.55 -1.71
C GLY A 17 9.27 -0.54 -0.90
N HIS A 18 9.29 -0.13 0.37
CA HIS A 18 8.07 -0.06 1.19
C HIS A 18 7.55 1.37 1.29
N ALA A 19 6.32 1.60 0.83
CA ALA A 19 5.56 2.82 1.10
C ALA A 19 4.59 2.54 2.26
N THR A 20 4.86 3.07 3.45
CA THR A 20 4.07 2.82 4.66
C THR A 20 3.08 3.94 4.92
N PHE A 21 1.85 3.57 5.29
CA PHE A 21 0.75 4.49 5.54
C PHE A 21 0.15 4.26 6.93
N GLY A 22 -0.23 5.34 7.61
CA GLY A 22 -1.06 5.28 8.80
C GLY A 22 -2.49 4.81 8.51
N PRO A 23 -3.29 4.50 9.55
CA PRO A 23 -4.70 4.15 9.38
C PRO A 23 -5.45 5.22 8.59
N GLY A 24 -6.13 4.82 7.51
CA GLY A 24 -6.89 5.74 6.65
C GLY A 24 -6.07 6.65 5.73
N GLN A 25 -4.76 6.82 5.98
CA GLN A 25 -3.93 7.77 5.23
C GLN A 25 -3.91 7.50 3.72
N LEU A 26 -3.77 6.22 3.31
CA LEU A 26 -3.83 5.88 1.90
C LEU A 26 -5.19 6.26 1.29
N ARG A 27 -6.31 6.09 2.00
CA ARG A 27 -7.65 6.46 1.49
C ARG A 27 -7.78 7.97 1.34
N ALA A 28 -7.31 8.73 2.31
CA ALA A 28 -7.30 10.19 2.29
C ALA A 28 -6.47 10.76 1.13
N MET A 29 -5.46 10.03 0.64
CA MET A 29 -4.66 10.42 -0.53
C MET A 29 -5.33 10.05 -1.87
N LEU A 30 -6.26 9.10 -1.85
CA LEU A 30 -6.88 8.53 -3.05
C LEU A 30 -8.27 9.12 -3.33
N LEU A 31 -8.48 10.39 -2.99
CA LEU A 31 -9.77 11.08 -3.14
C LEU A 31 -10.38 10.87 -4.53
N THR A 32 -11.69 10.74 -4.56
CA THR A 32 -12.50 10.61 -5.77
C THR A 32 -13.48 11.77 -5.88
N ALA A 33 -13.68 12.27 -7.09
CA ALA A 33 -14.70 13.27 -7.38
C ALA A 33 -15.91 12.59 -8.04
N ASP A 34 -17.11 12.85 -7.53
CA ASP A 34 -18.35 12.56 -8.23
C ASP A 34 -18.47 13.51 -9.43
N ARG A 35 -18.61 12.96 -10.63
CA ARG A 35 -18.65 13.75 -11.87
C ARG A 35 -19.97 14.50 -12.07
N SER A 36 -21.03 14.07 -11.41
CA SER A 36 -22.36 14.67 -11.52
C SER A 36 -22.58 15.77 -10.50
N THR A 37 -22.07 15.61 -9.28
CA THR A 37 -22.23 16.60 -8.19
C THR A 37 -21.00 17.47 -7.97
N GLY A 38 -19.82 17.04 -8.43
CA GLY A 38 -18.55 17.70 -8.13
C GLY A 38 -18.03 17.42 -6.71
N GLU A 39 -18.72 16.60 -5.92
CA GLU A 39 -18.35 16.30 -4.54
C GLU A 39 -17.07 15.46 -4.48
N ILE A 40 -16.14 15.85 -3.61
CA ILE A 40 -14.90 15.11 -3.34
C ILE A 40 -15.09 14.26 -2.09
N SER A 41 -14.86 12.97 -2.21
CA SER A 41 -14.98 12.02 -1.10
C SER A 41 -13.85 11.01 -1.08
N GLU A 42 -13.62 10.38 0.09
CA GLU A 42 -12.71 9.26 0.20
C GLU A 42 -13.32 8.00 -0.42
N PRO A 43 -12.54 7.19 -1.15
CA PRO A 43 -13.03 5.92 -1.65
C PRO A 43 -13.36 4.96 -0.50
N ALA A 44 -14.37 4.12 -0.71
CA ALA A 44 -14.66 3.02 0.22
C ALA A 44 -13.43 2.12 0.41
N PRO A 45 -13.20 1.54 1.62
CA PRO A 45 -12.07 0.65 1.88
C PRO A 45 -11.96 -0.50 0.88
N ALA A 46 -13.09 -1.09 0.49
CA ALA A 46 -13.16 -2.18 -0.49
C ALA A 46 -12.62 -1.77 -1.87
N THR A 47 -12.86 -0.52 -2.29
CA THR A 47 -12.36 0.03 -3.56
C THR A 47 -10.84 0.11 -3.56
N VAL A 48 -10.23 0.54 -2.45
CA VAL A 48 -8.77 0.58 -2.29
C VAL A 48 -8.19 -0.84 -2.29
N SER A 49 -8.79 -1.76 -1.54
CA SER A 49 -8.35 -3.17 -1.52
C SER A 49 -8.39 -3.80 -2.91
N ARG A 50 -9.47 -3.57 -3.67
CA ARG A 50 -9.58 -4.04 -5.06
C ARG A 50 -8.51 -3.43 -5.96
N ALA A 51 -8.23 -2.14 -5.81
CA ALA A 51 -7.20 -1.46 -6.59
C ALA A 51 -5.79 -1.99 -6.29
N ILE A 52 -5.48 -2.28 -5.02
CA ILE A 52 -4.23 -2.95 -4.62
C ILE A 52 -4.13 -4.33 -5.26
N LYS A 53 -5.21 -5.13 -5.19
CA LYS A 53 -5.26 -6.46 -5.80
C LYS A 53 -4.96 -6.41 -7.30
N VAL A 54 -5.58 -5.48 -8.03
CA VAL A 54 -5.32 -5.28 -9.47
C VAL A 54 -3.85 -4.93 -9.73
N CYS A 55 -3.21 -4.14 -8.87
CA CYS A 55 -1.78 -3.83 -9.02
C CYS A 55 -0.90 -5.06 -8.79
N ILE A 56 -1.24 -5.90 -7.80
CA ILE A 56 -0.54 -7.17 -7.54
C ILE A 56 -0.69 -8.13 -8.71
N GLU A 57 -1.92 -8.33 -9.21
CA GLU A 57 -2.22 -9.20 -10.36
C GLU A 57 -1.46 -8.79 -11.62
N ARG A 58 -1.17 -7.49 -11.77
CA ARG A 58 -0.41 -6.93 -12.90
C ARG A 58 1.10 -6.89 -12.67
N GLY A 59 1.60 -7.39 -11.54
CA GLY A 59 3.03 -7.35 -11.20
C GLY A 59 3.56 -5.95 -10.88
N LEU A 60 2.68 -4.96 -10.67
CA LEU A 60 3.06 -3.58 -10.33
C LEU A 60 3.38 -3.41 -8.84
N LEU A 61 2.86 -4.30 -8.00
CA LEU A 61 3.12 -4.36 -6.57
C LEU A 61 3.46 -5.79 -6.14
N GLY A 62 4.25 -5.92 -5.07
CA GLY A 62 4.53 -7.20 -4.43
C GLY A 62 3.31 -7.76 -3.71
N ALA A 63 3.23 -9.10 -3.63
CA ALA A 63 2.10 -9.83 -3.03
C ALA A 63 1.82 -9.48 -1.55
N ALA A 64 2.82 -8.96 -0.82
CA ALA A 64 2.67 -8.53 0.57
C ALA A 64 2.01 -7.14 0.72
N SER A 65 1.61 -6.51 -0.38
CA SER A 65 1.00 -5.17 -0.34
C SER A 65 -0.39 -5.16 0.27
N GLN A 66 -0.64 -4.16 1.10
CA GLN A 66 -1.90 -3.92 1.80
C GLN A 66 -2.11 -2.41 2.02
N SER A 67 -3.27 -1.99 2.52
CA SER A 67 -3.61 -0.57 2.68
C SER A 67 -2.66 0.21 3.60
N SER A 68 -2.00 -0.48 4.53
CA SER A 68 -0.99 0.10 5.44
C SER A 68 0.44 0.04 4.90
N CYS A 69 0.72 -0.77 3.87
CA CYS A 69 2.03 -0.80 3.22
C CYS A 69 1.94 -1.32 1.78
N LEU A 70 2.34 -0.49 0.82
CA LEU A 70 2.49 -0.89 -0.58
C LEU A 70 3.96 -1.28 -0.84
N VAL A 71 4.18 -2.41 -1.50
CA VAL A 71 5.52 -2.94 -1.77
C VAL A 71 5.83 -2.81 -3.26
N VAL A 72 6.82 -2.01 -3.59
CA VAL A 72 7.35 -1.84 -4.94
C VAL A 72 8.26 -3.04 -5.27
N PRO A 73 8.15 -3.65 -6.46
CA PRO A 73 9.06 -4.72 -6.90
C PRO A 73 10.52 -4.26 -6.93
N GLY A 74 11.46 -5.17 -6.64
CA GLY A 74 12.89 -4.82 -6.51
C GLY A 74 13.48 -4.09 -7.72
N HIS A 75 13.05 -4.42 -8.93
CA HIS A 75 13.51 -3.77 -10.17
C HIS A 75 12.98 -2.32 -10.35
N ALA A 76 11.97 -1.93 -9.59
CA ALA A 76 11.33 -0.61 -9.67
C ALA A 76 11.72 0.31 -8.50
N ILE A 77 12.58 -0.16 -7.59
CA ILE A 77 13.09 0.66 -6.48
C ILE A 77 14.13 1.65 -7.05
N SER A 78 13.78 2.94 -7.10
CA SER A 78 14.70 4.01 -7.48
C SER A 78 14.56 5.20 -6.54
N GLY A 79 15.67 5.70 -5.98
CA GLY A 79 15.66 6.94 -5.19
C GLY A 79 14.85 6.94 -3.89
N GLY A 80 14.55 5.75 -3.33
CA GLY A 80 13.64 5.63 -2.19
C GLY A 80 14.09 6.37 -0.92
N ILE A 81 13.12 6.81 -0.12
CA ILE A 81 13.34 7.64 1.08
C ILE A 81 13.90 6.81 2.24
N GLY A 82 15.21 6.91 2.48
CA GLY A 82 15.87 6.25 3.62
C GLY A 82 15.81 4.71 3.58
N LEU A 83 16.29 4.04 4.62
CA LEU A 83 16.42 2.58 4.67
C LEU A 83 15.72 1.94 5.87
N ALA A 84 14.74 2.63 6.45
CA ALA A 84 14.02 2.16 7.63
C ALA A 84 13.30 0.82 7.38
N ALA A 85 13.30 -0.04 8.39
CA ALA A 85 12.55 -1.29 8.35
C ALA A 85 11.03 -1.04 8.29
N CYS A 86 10.30 -1.96 7.65
CA CYS A 86 8.85 -1.85 7.51
C CYS A 86 8.15 -2.31 8.80
N LYS A 87 7.78 -1.35 9.65
CA LYS A 87 7.07 -1.60 10.92
C LYS A 87 5.76 -2.39 10.74
N VAL A 88 5.12 -2.27 9.58
CA VAL A 88 3.86 -2.95 9.26
C VAL A 88 4.10 -4.46 9.10
N HIS A 89 5.05 -4.84 8.25
CA HIS A 89 5.35 -6.26 8.02
C HIS A 89 6.13 -6.89 9.15
N ASP A 90 6.94 -6.14 9.89
CA ASP A 90 7.60 -6.63 11.10
C ASP A 90 6.58 -7.04 12.17
N ARG A 91 5.51 -6.24 12.34
CA ARG A 91 4.40 -6.58 13.25
C ARG A 91 3.67 -7.84 12.80
N THR A 92 3.32 -7.94 11.52
CA THR A 92 2.63 -9.13 10.98
C THR A 92 3.47 -10.40 11.18
N ARG A 93 4.77 -10.34 10.90
CA ARG A 93 5.70 -11.46 11.11
C ARG A 93 5.80 -11.87 12.58
N ALA A 94 5.84 -10.91 13.50
CA ALA A 94 5.87 -11.20 14.93
C ALA A 94 4.60 -11.91 15.42
N THR A 95 3.42 -11.51 14.93
CA THR A 95 2.15 -12.17 15.26
C THR A 95 2.09 -13.59 14.71
N SER A 96 2.44 -13.81 13.43
CA SER A 96 2.45 -15.15 12.82
C SER A 96 3.39 -16.12 13.54
N ARG A 97 4.56 -15.64 14.01
CA ARG A 97 5.50 -16.46 14.77
C ARG A 97 4.96 -16.87 16.15
N LYS A 98 4.23 -15.99 16.84
CA LYS A 98 3.62 -16.33 18.14
C LYS A 98 2.54 -17.41 18.02
N GLN A 99 1.77 -17.36 16.93
CA GLN A 99 0.72 -18.33 16.68
C GLN A 99 1.29 -19.73 16.38
N ALA A 100 2.35 -19.81 15.57
CA ALA A 100 3.02 -21.08 15.22
C ALA A 100 3.82 -21.74 16.36
N VAL A 101 3.99 -21.08 17.51
CA VAL A 101 4.68 -21.63 18.71
C VAL A 101 3.66 -22.05 19.79
N SER A 102 2.38 -21.74 19.59
CA SER A 102 1.29 -22.09 20.51
C SER A 102 0.45 -23.28 20.03
N ASP A 103 0.82 -23.88 18.90
CA ASP A 103 0.29 -25.13 18.33
C ASP A 103 1.31 -26.26 18.50
#